data_AF-A0A357G1E6-F1
#
_entry.id   AF-A0A357G1E6-F1
#
_cell.length_a   1.000
_cell.length_b   1.000
_cell.length_c   1.000
_cell.angle_alpha   90.00
_cell.angle_beta   90.00
_cell.angle_gamma   90.00
#
_symmetry.space_group_name_H-M   'P 1'
#
loop_
_entity.id
_entity.type
_entity.pdbx_description
1 polymer ?
#
loop_
_entity_poly.entity_id
_entity_poly.type
_entity_poly.pdbx_seq_one_letter_code
_entity_poly.pdbx_strand_id
1 'polypeptide(L)'
;MSAAHIIVFGNEKGGSGKSTTAMHTAIALLRLGYRVGTIDLDARQGTLTRYMKNRFEFMKRARKPILSPAHMAIQKSDAETVQEQREEERNMLSLAIYELNHEKCDFIVVDTPGTDSYLSRLGHTYADTLITPMNDSFVDLDLLALIEPDTYNVLGPSVYSRMVNDQRGLKKIRDNKD
;
A
#
# COMPACT_ATOMS: atom_id res chain seq x y z
N MET A 1 -5.24 -15.50 -17.64
CA MET A 1 -4.03 -15.39 -16.78
C MET A 1 -4.49 -14.91 -15.43
N SER A 2 -3.89 -15.37 -14.33
CA SER A 2 -4.24 -14.89 -12.98
C SER A 2 -3.78 -13.44 -12.81
N ALA A 3 -4.62 -12.60 -12.20
CA ALA A 3 -4.20 -11.28 -11.73
C ALA A 3 -3.11 -11.42 -10.65
N ALA A 4 -2.24 -10.41 -10.53
CA ALA A 4 -1.21 -10.34 -9.50
C ALA A 4 -1.84 -10.30 -8.10
N HIS A 5 -1.20 -10.94 -7.11
CA HIS A 5 -1.63 -10.86 -5.72
C HIS A 5 -1.19 -9.53 -5.10
N ILE A 6 -2.14 -8.74 -4.61
CA ILE A 6 -1.88 -7.37 -4.13
C ILE A 6 -1.71 -7.35 -2.61
N ILE A 7 -0.52 -6.94 -2.17
CA ILE A 7 -0.15 -6.78 -0.76
C ILE A 7 -0.12 -5.29 -0.45
N VAL A 8 -1.01 -4.84 0.44
CA VAL A 8 -1.10 -3.44 0.85
C VAL A 8 -0.49 -3.28 2.24
N PHE A 9 0.39 -2.30 2.40
CA PHE A 9 0.98 -1.91 3.67
C PHE A 9 0.30 -0.64 4.16
N GLY A 10 -0.49 -0.75 5.23
CA GLY A 10 -1.28 0.37 5.76
C GLY A 10 -1.33 0.42 7.28
N ASN A 11 -1.36 1.64 7.83
CA ASN A 11 -1.57 1.96 9.24
C ASN A 11 -1.85 3.47 9.40
N GLU A 12 -2.65 3.87 10.38
CA GLU A 12 -3.02 5.27 10.72
C GLU A 12 -1.90 6.08 11.42
N LYS A 13 -0.69 5.52 11.52
CA LYS A 13 0.45 6.21 12.13
C LYS A 13 1.66 6.30 11.21
N GLY A 14 2.29 7.47 11.20
CA GLY A 14 3.63 7.67 10.66
C GLY A 14 4.68 6.95 11.51
N GLY A 15 5.75 6.47 10.88
CA GLY A 15 6.91 5.94 11.62
C GLY A 15 6.81 4.47 12.09
N SER A 16 5.76 3.72 11.76
CA SER A 16 5.63 2.30 12.11
C SER A 16 6.44 1.33 11.23
N GLY A 17 7.30 1.84 10.34
CA GLY A 17 8.12 1.02 9.45
C GLY A 17 7.43 0.49 8.18
N LYS A 18 6.28 1.04 7.77
CA LYS A 18 5.54 0.65 6.55
C LYS A 18 6.40 0.58 5.29
N SER A 19 6.93 1.71 4.83
CA SER A 19 7.71 1.78 3.59
C SER A 19 8.96 0.90 3.64
N THR A 20 9.61 0.80 4.80
CA THR A 20 10.75 -0.09 5.01
C THR A 20 10.35 -1.56 4.83
N THR A 21 9.23 -1.98 5.43
CA THR A 21 8.74 -3.35 5.35
C THR A 21 8.22 -3.68 3.96
N ALA A 22 7.51 -2.75 3.32
CA ALA A 22 7.05 -2.86 1.94
C ALA A 22 8.22 -3.06 0.97
N MET A 23 9.28 -2.25 1.09
CA MET A 23 10.49 -2.38 0.28
C MET A 23 11.16 -3.74 0.47
N HIS A 24 11.39 -4.16 1.71
CA HIS A 24 12.05 -5.45 1.98
C HIS A 24 11.20 -6.64 1.53
N THR A 25 9.88 -6.55 1.64
CA THR A 25 8.95 -7.57 1.15
C THR A 25 9.04 -7.70 -0.37
N ALA A 26 9.03 -6.57 -1.10
CA ALA A 26 9.18 -6.58 -2.55
C ALA A 26 10.53 -7.20 -2.99
N ILE A 27 11.63 -6.83 -2.32
CA ILE A 27 12.96 -7.41 -2.62
C ILE A 27 13.04 -8.89 -2.26
N ALA A 28 12.42 -9.33 -1.16
CA ALA A 28 12.37 -10.73 -0.79
C ALA A 28 11.60 -11.56 -1.82
N LEU A 29 10.43 -11.10 -2.25
CA LEU A 29 9.63 -11.76 -3.30
C LEU A 29 10.41 -11.87 -4.62
N LEU A 30 11.09 -10.79 -5.03
CA LEU A 30 11.99 -10.83 -6.18
C LEU A 30 13.08 -11.90 -6.04
N ARG A 31 13.73 -11.97 -4.88
CA ARG A 31 14.79 -12.97 -4.61
C ARG A 31 14.28 -14.41 -4.60
N LEU A 32 12.99 -14.60 -4.33
CA LEU A 32 12.32 -15.90 -4.45
C LEU A 32 11.95 -16.26 -5.90
N GLY A 33 12.23 -15.38 -6.86
CA GLY A 33 12.02 -15.62 -8.29
C GLY A 33 10.71 -15.08 -8.85
N TYR A 34 9.90 -14.38 -8.04
CA TYR A 34 8.66 -13.77 -8.50
C TYR A 34 8.91 -12.46 -9.25
N ARG A 35 8.02 -12.11 -10.17
CA ARG A 35 7.94 -10.79 -10.77
C ARG A 35 7.12 -9.88 -9.86
N VAL A 36 7.69 -8.73 -9.50
CA VAL A 36 7.11 -7.86 -8.48
C VAL A 36 6.97 -6.45 -9.01
N GLY A 37 5.77 -5.91 -8.87
CA GLY A 37 5.45 -4.51 -9.03
C GLY A 37 5.36 -3.81 -7.67
N THR A 38 5.67 -2.52 -7.64
CA THR A 38 5.52 -1.68 -6.44
C THR A 38 4.74 -0.41 -6.78
N ILE A 39 3.83 -0.02 -5.90
CA ILE A 39 3.06 1.23 -6.00
C ILE A 39 3.26 2.04 -4.73
N ASP A 40 3.67 3.30 -4.86
CA ASP A 40 3.75 4.26 -3.75
C ASP A 40 2.56 5.23 -3.83
N LEU A 41 1.65 5.14 -2.87
CA LEU A 41 0.47 6.02 -2.75
C LEU A 41 0.75 7.25 -1.85
N ASP A 42 1.93 7.34 -1.24
CA ASP A 42 2.38 8.49 -0.48
C ASP A 42 3.49 9.22 -1.24
N ALA A 43 3.25 9.57 -2.51
CA ALA A 43 4.28 10.22 -3.33
C ALA A 43 4.77 11.57 -2.75
N ARG A 44 4.03 12.19 -1.81
CA ARG A 44 4.47 13.41 -1.11
C ARG A 44 5.65 13.13 -0.17
N GLN A 45 5.58 12.09 0.66
CA GLN A 45 6.77 11.64 1.42
C GLN A 45 7.72 10.83 0.52
N GLY A 46 7.14 10.09 -0.42
CA GLY A 46 7.78 9.34 -1.49
C GLY A 46 8.84 8.38 -0.98
N THR A 47 8.65 7.77 0.20
CA THR A 47 9.73 7.00 0.84
C THR A 47 10.09 5.78 0.00
N LEU A 48 9.09 5.00 -0.43
CA LEU A 48 9.31 3.86 -1.32
C LEU A 48 9.85 4.31 -2.68
N THR A 49 9.28 5.38 -3.25
CA THR A 49 9.74 5.98 -4.51
C THR A 49 11.21 6.39 -4.45
N ARG A 50 11.64 7.02 -3.36
CA ARG A 50 13.02 7.45 -3.13
C ARG A 50 13.96 6.24 -3.00
N TYR A 51 13.53 5.17 -2.33
CA TYR A 51 14.31 3.92 -2.30
C TYR A 51 14.54 3.35 -3.71
N MET A 52 13.49 3.31 -4.54
CA MET A 52 13.60 2.82 -5.91
C MET A 52 14.48 3.72 -6.78
N LYS A 53 14.32 5.03 -6.70
CA LYS A 53 15.20 6.00 -7.38
C LYS A 53 16.67 5.78 -7.03
N ASN A 54 17.00 5.71 -5.74
CA ASN A 54 18.37 5.48 -5.27
C ASN A 54 18.93 4.15 -5.78
N ARG A 55 18.10 3.10 -5.83
CA ARG A 55 18.47 1.78 -6.37
C ARG A 55 18.81 1.86 -7.86
N PHE A 56 17.97 2.52 -8.67
CA PHE A 56 18.20 2.67 -10.10
C PHE A 56 19.42 3.55 -10.41
N GLU A 57 19.62 4.63 -9.66
CA GLU A 57 20.82 5.46 -9.77
C GLU A 57 22.10 4.67 -9.42
N PHE A 58 22.05 3.85 -8.37
CA PHE A 58 23.16 2.97 -8.03
C PHE A 58 23.45 1.94 -9.12
N MET A 59 22.42 1.32 -9.73
CA MET A 59 22.59 0.40 -10.87
C MET A 59 23.33 1.07 -12.03
N LYS A 60 22.92 2.30 -12.39
CA LYS A 60 23.55 3.08 -13.46
C LYS A 60 25.01 3.38 -13.14
N ARG A 61 25.29 3.86 -11.92
CA ARG A 61 26.66 4.23 -11.48
C ARG A 61 27.58 3.01 -11.39
N ALA A 62 27.11 1.92 -10.77
CA ALA A 62 27.89 0.72 -10.52
C ALA A 62 28.00 -0.19 -11.76
N ARG A 63 27.20 0.06 -12.81
CA ARG A 63 27.10 -0.79 -14.02
C ARG A 63 26.85 -2.26 -13.68
N LYS A 64 26.02 -2.50 -12.66
CA LYS A 64 25.65 -3.84 -12.21
C LYS A 64 24.14 -4.02 -12.34
N PRO A 65 23.68 -5.12 -12.97
CA PRO A 65 22.28 -5.46 -12.92
C PRO A 65 21.93 -5.83 -11.48
N ILE A 66 20.95 -5.14 -10.92
CA ILE A 66 20.42 -5.40 -9.60
C ILE A 66 18.94 -5.67 -9.76
N LEU A 67 18.52 -6.82 -9.26
CA LEU A 67 17.13 -7.25 -9.31
C LEU A 67 16.25 -6.18 -8.65
N SER A 68 15.32 -5.60 -9.41
CA SER A 68 14.52 -4.46 -8.96
C SER A 68 13.09 -4.64 -9.42
N PRO A 69 12.10 -4.23 -8.60
CA PRO A 69 10.71 -4.32 -9.00
C PRO A 69 10.40 -3.26 -10.05
N ALA A 70 9.35 -3.50 -10.85
CA ALA A 70 8.69 -2.42 -11.54
C ALA A 70 8.12 -1.45 -10.48
N HIS A 71 8.17 -0.15 -10.75
CA HIS A 71 7.80 0.85 -9.77
C HIS A 71 6.94 1.95 -10.36
N MET A 72 5.82 2.24 -9.72
CA MET A 72 4.91 3.33 -10.06
C MET A 72 4.64 4.17 -8.81
N ALA A 73 4.66 5.49 -8.96
CA ALA A 73 4.30 6.41 -7.89
C ALA A 73 3.02 7.14 -8.30
N ILE A 74 2.05 7.20 -7.38
CA ILE A 74 0.77 7.89 -7.61
C ILE A 74 0.77 9.15 -6.77
N GLN A 75 0.74 10.29 -7.47
CA GLN A 75 0.60 11.58 -6.84
C GLN A 75 -0.86 11.85 -6.53
N LYS A 76 -1.10 12.64 -5.49
CA LYS A 76 -2.43 13.19 -5.25
C LYS A 76 -2.80 14.12 -6.39
N SER A 77 -4.08 14.13 -6.74
CA SER A 77 -4.57 15.05 -7.76
C SER A 77 -4.55 16.49 -7.24
N ASP A 78 -4.17 17.42 -8.12
CA ASP A 78 -4.23 18.86 -7.90
C ASP A 78 -5.52 19.47 -8.50
N ALA A 79 -6.49 18.66 -8.92
CA ALA A 79 -7.75 19.13 -9.48
C ALA A 79 -8.54 20.03 -8.51
N GLU A 80 -9.37 20.91 -9.05
CA GLU A 80 -10.04 21.95 -8.27
C GLU A 80 -11.14 21.39 -7.37
N THR A 81 -11.84 20.35 -7.81
CA THR A 81 -12.94 19.73 -7.07
C THR A 81 -12.54 18.40 -6.43
N VAL A 82 -13.07 18.13 -5.24
CA VAL A 82 -12.86 16.84 -4.55
C VAL A 82 -13.36 15.66 -5.39
N GLN A 83 -14.37 15.86 -6.23
CA GLN A 83 -14.91 14.80 -7.08
C GLN A 83 -13.96 14.44 -8.22
N GLU A 84 -13.42 15.44 -8.92
CA GLU A 84 -12.41 15.23 -9.96
C GLU A 84 -11.13 14.65 -9.37
N GLN A 85 -10.68 15.14 -8.21
CA GLN A 85 -9.51 14.58 -7.51
C GLN A 85 -9.65 13.08 -7.28
N ARG A 86 -10.82 12.64 -6.79
CA ARG A 86 -11.11 11.22 -6.54
C ARG A 86 -11.16 10.41 -7.83
N GLU A 87 -11.74 10.95 -8.89
CA GLU A 87 -11.83 10.27 -10.18
C GLU A 87 -10.44 10.10 -10.82
N GLU A 88 -9.62 11.15 -10.82
CA GLU A 88 -8.23 11.10 -11.28
C GLU A 88 -7.40 10.11 -10.47
N GLU A 89 -7.44 10.19 -9.14
CA GLU A 89 -6.73 9.26 -8.25
C GLU A 89 -7.16 7.80 -8.47
N ARG A 90 -8.46 7.57 -8.70
CA ARG A 90 -8.98 6.23 -9.00
C ARG A 90 -8.46 5.72 -10.34
N ASN A 91 -8.50 6.56 -11.36
CA ASN A 91 -8.06 6.20 -12.71
C ASN A 91 -6.56 5.93 -12.74
N MET A 92 -5.75 6.75 -12.05
CA MET A 92 -4.30 6.54 -11.91
C MET A 92 -3.96 5.20 -11.24
N LEU A 93 -4.63 4.87 -10.12
CA LEU A 93 -4.38 3.59 -9.44
C LEU A 93 -4.83 2.39 -10.28
N SER A 94 -5.98 2.49 -10.94
CA SER A 94 -6.47 1.42 -11.80
C SER A 94 -5.53 1.18 -12.98
N LEU A 95 -5.02 2.26 -13.60
CA LEU A 95 -4.04 2.18 -14.68
C LEU A 95 -2.71 1.58 -14.18
N ALA A 96 -2.22 2.00 -13.02
CA ALA A 96 -0.98 1.45 -12.46
C ALA A 96 -1.07 -0.07 -12.21
N ILE A 97 -2.19 -0.54 -11.66
CA ILE A 97 -2.43 -1.97 -11.46
C ILE A 97 -2.55 -2.70 -12.80
N TYR A 98 -3.21 -2.09 -13.79
CA TYR A 98 -3.33 -2.66 -15.14
C TYR A 98 -1.97 -2.84 -15.83
N GLU A 99 -1.11 -1.82 -15.78
CA GLU A 99 0.25 -1.86 -16.35
C GLU A 99 1.11 -2.94 -15.68
N LEU A 100 1.08 -3.03 -14.34
CA LEU A 100 1.83 -4.05 -13.61
C LEU A 100 1.33 -5.48 -13.90
N ASN A 101 0.02 -5.66 -14.09
CA ASN A 101 -0.55 -6.92 -14.56
C ASN A 101 -0.14 -7.23 -16.01
N HIS A 102 -0.04 -6.22 -16.88
CA HIS A 102 0.45 -6.38 -18.25
C HIS A 102 1.93 -6.79 -18.32
N GLU A 103 2.76 -6.28 -17.41
CA GLU A 103 4.12 -6.75 -17.19
C GLU A 103 4.19 -8.17 -16.57
N LYS A 104 3.01 -8.77 -16.34
CA LYS A 104 2.84 -10.10 -15.75
C LYS A 104 3.46 -10.18 -14.36
N CYS A 105 3.32 -9.14 -13.53
CA CYS A 105 3.73 -9.26 -12.13
C CYS A 105 2.95 -10.40 -11.45
N ASP A 106 3.63 -11.17 -10.60
CA ASP A 106 2.99 -12.19 -9.77
C ASP A 106 2.49 -11.56 -8.45
N PHE A 107 3.20 -10.53 -7.97
CA PHE A 107 2.83 -9.73 -6.79
C PHE A 107 2.90 -8.23 -7.07
N ILE A 108 1.98 -7.47 -6.47
CA ILE A 108 2.04 -6.01 -6.41
C ILE A 108 2.08 -5.59 -4.95
N VAL A 109 3.13 -4.85 -4.55
CA VAL A 109 3.28 -4.29 -3.20
C VAL A 109 2.90 -2.82 -3.21
N VAL A 110 1.91 -2.44 -2.41
CA VAL A 110 1.38 -1.08 -2.31
C VAL A 110 1.74 -0.48 -0.96
N ASP A 111 2.44 0.65 -0.94
CA ASP A 111 2.73 1.43 0.27
C ASP A 111 1.75 2.59 0.39
N THR A 112 0.99 2.65 1.50
CA THR A 112 0.00 3.71 1.75
C THR A 112 0.56 4.79 2.68
N PRO A 113 0.08 6.04 2.60
CA PRO A 113 0.44 7.07 3.57
C PRO A 113 0.02 6.66 4.99
N GLY A 114 0.66 7.29 5.98
CA GLY A 114 0.28 7.13 7.40
C GLY A 114 -1.02 7.86 7.79
N THR A 115 -1.63 8.60 6.87
CA THR A 115 -2.89 9.33 7.10
C THR A 115 -4.04 8.67 6.35
N ASP A 116 -5.21 8.72 6.97
CA ASP A 116 -6.45 8.34 6.31
C ASP A 116 -6.79 9.34 5.19
N SER A 117 -6.79 8.86 3.95
CA SER A 117 -7.04 9.65 2.75
C SER A 117 -7.78 8.80 1.73
N TYR A 118 -8.41 9.43 0.74
CA TYR A 118 -9.16 8.71 -0.30
C TYR A 118 -8.29 7.66 -1.00
N LEU A 119 -7.09 8.05 -1.47
CA LEU A 119 -6.17 7.14 -2.12
C LEU A 119 -5.72 5.99 -1.21
N SER A 120 -5.52 6.24 0.09
CA SER A 120 -5.23 5.18 1.08
C SER A 120 -6.38 4.18 1.18
N ARG A 121 -7.62 4.66 1.39
CA ARG A 121 -8.83 3.82 1.45
C ARG A 121 -9.02 3.03 0.16
N LEU A 122 -8.87 3.70 -0.99
CA LEU A 122 -8.96 3.07 -2.29
C LEU A 122 -7.93 1.95 -2.44
N GLY A 123 -6.66 2.18 -2.06
CA GLY A 123 -5.62 1.15 -2.05
C GLY A 123 -6.02 -0.09 -1.23
N HIS A 124 -6.61 0.10 -0.05
CA HIS A 124 -7.09 -1.01 0.78
C HIS A 124 -8.19 -1.85 0.11
N THR A 125 -9.00 -1.28 -0.79
CA THR A 125 -9.99 -2.06 -1.55
C THR A 125 -9.36 -3.07 -2.52
N TYR A 126 -8.13 -2.82 -2.97
CA TYR A 126 -7.38 -3.73 -3.85
C TYR A 126 -6.61 -4.81 -3.09
N ALA A 127 -6.50 -4.74 -1.76
CA ALA A 127 -5.69 -5.67 -0.99
C ALA A 127 -6.24 -7.10 -1.03
N ASP A 128 -5.41 -8.06 -1.46
CA ASP A 128 -5.57 -9.49 -1.15
C ASP A 128 -4.97 -9.82 0.21
N THR A 129 -3.88 -9.14 0.56
CA THR A 129 -3.28 -9.19 1.88
C THR A 129 -3.06 -7.78 2.38
N LEU A 130 -3.56 -7.49 3.58
CA LEU A 130 -3.26 -6.26 4.30
C LEU A 130 -2.23 -6.55 5.37
N ILE A 131 -1.11 -5.83 5.34
CA ILE A 131 -0.07 -5.87 6.37
C ILE A 131 -0.09 -4.54 7.11
N THR A 132 -0.23 -4.59 8.43
CA THR A 132 -0.27 -3.41 9.30
C THR A 132 0.92 -3.43 10.25
N PRO A 133 2.08 -2.88 9.86
CA PRO A 133 3.22 -2.71 10.76
C PRO A 133 2.84 -1.77 11.90
N MET A 134 3.10 -2.22 13.13
CA MET A 134 2.81 -1.51 14.36
C MET A 134 4.00 -1.60 15.31
N ASN A 135 4.23 -0.53 16.05
CA ASN A 135 5.21 -0.57 17.13
C ASN A 135 4.62 -1.30 18.33
N ASP A 136 5.49 -1.84 19.17
CA ASP A 136 5.11 -2.48 20.44
C ASP A 136 4.78 -1.40 21.48
N SER A 137 3.60 -0.79 21.35
CA SER A 137 3.10 0.19 22.31
C SER A 137 1.58 0.09 22.46
N PHE A 138 1.07 0.34 23.67
CA PHE A 138 -0.38 0.34 23.94
C PHE A 138 -1.13 1.35 23.06
N VAL A 139 -0.54 2.52 22.82
CA VAL A 139 -1.11 3.56 21.94
C VAL A 139 -1.20 3.08 20.49
N ASP A 140 -0.28 2.23 20.05
CA ASP A 140 -0.34 1.63 18.72
C ASP A 140 -1.34 0.46 18.64
N LEU A 141 -1.57 -0.25 19.75
CA LEU A 141 -2.58 -1.30 19.83
C LEU A 141 -4.01 -0.72 19.81
N ASP A 142 -4.21 0.48 20.36
CA ASP A 142 -5.47 1.23 20.28
C ASP A 142 -5.90 1.52 18.83
N LEU A 143 -4.95 1.53 17.88
CA LEU A 143 -5.23 1.63 16.45
C LEU A 143 -5.84 0.37 15.86
N LEU A 144 -5.86 -0.77 16.55
CA LEU A 144 -6.56 -1.97 16.11
C LEU A 144 -7.88 -2.16 16.87
N ALA A 145 -7.87 -1.92 18.17
CA ALA A 145 -9.05 -2.09 19.00
C ALA A 145 -9.00 -1.10 20.15
N LEU A 146 -10.15 -0.52 20.50
CA LEU A 146 -10.26 0.29 21.70
C LEU A 146 -10.15 -0.64 22.91
N ILE A 147 -9.11 -0.45 23.73
CA ILE A 147 -8.85 -1.30 24.90
C ILE A 147 -9.06 -0.48 26.17
N GLU A 148 -9.78 -1.04 27.13
CA GLU A 148 -9.90 -0.45 28.46
C GLU A 148 -8.55 -0.58 29.21
N PRO A 149 -7.93 0.52 29.67
CA PRO A 149 -6.56 0.48 30.19
C PRO A 149 -6.34 -0.42 31.41
N ASP A 150 -7.34 -0.51 32.29
CA ASP A 150 -7.21 -1.21 33.58
C ASP A 150 -7.57 -2.70 33.49
N THR A 151 -8.46 -3.07 32.56
CA THR A 151 -8.98 -4.44 32.44
C THR A 151 -8.48 -5.16 31.19
N TYR A 152 -7.89 -4.42 30.24
CA TYR A 152 -7.53 -4.87 28.90
C TYR A 152 -8.70 -5.44 28.08
N ASN A 153 -9.94 -5.11 28.47
CA ASN A 153 -11.13 -5.51 27.71
C ASN A 153 -11.21 -4.76 26.39
N VAL A 154 -11.52 -5.49 25.32
CA VAL A 154 -11.77 -4.89 24.00
C VAL A 154 -13.16 -4.28 23.99
N LEU A 155 -13.22 -2.94 23.97
CA LEU A 155 -14.45 -2.16 23.94
C LEU A 155 -15.08 -2.11 22.53
N GLY A 156 -14.26 -2.29 21.49
CA GLY A 156 -14.72 -2.31 20.11
C GLY A 156 -13.59 -2.08 19.11
N PRO A 157 -13.91 -2.08 17.79
CA PRO A 157 -12.91 -1.80 16.77
C PRO A 157 -12.42 -0.34 16.85
N SER A 158 -11.17 -0.12 16.46
CA SER A 158 -10.62 1.23 16.25
C SER A 158 -11.20 1.89 14.98
N VAL A 159 -10.81 3.14 14.72
CA VAL A 159 -11.13 3.86 13.47
C VAL A 159 -10.54 3.11 12.27
N TYR A 160 -9.25 2.72 12.33
CA TYR A 160 -8.59 1.95 11.29
C TYR A 160 -9.28 0.59 11.03
N SER A 161 -9.58 -0.17 12.08
CA SER A 161 -10.21 -1.49 11.93
C SER A 161 -11.61 -1.41 11.33
N ARG A 162 -12.40 -0.38 11.66
CA ARG A 162 -13.66 -0.09 10.99
C ARG A 162 -13.44 0.20 9.50
N MET A 163 -12.50 1.09 9.19
CA MET A 163 -12.14 1.42 7.81
C MET A 163 -11.76 0.17 7.01
N VAL A 164 -10.94 -0.73 7.57
CA VAL A 164 -10.52 -1.98 6.91
C VAL A 164 -11.73 -2.87 6.62
N ASN A 165 -12.65 -3.02 7.58
CA ASN A 165 -13.86 -3.81 7.39
C ASN A 165 -14.78 -3.22 6.32
N ASP A 166 -14.92 -1.90 6.28
CA ASP A 166 -15.69 -1.21 5.23
C ASP A 166 -15.07 -1.45 3.85
N GLN A 167 -13.73 -1.32 3.73
CA GLN A 167 -13.04 -1.55 2.46
C GLN A 167 -13.11 -3.02 2.01
N ARG A 168 -13.10 -3.98 2.95
CA ARG A 168 -13.36 -5.40 2.65
C ARG A 168 -14.76 -5.63 2.09
N GLY A 169 -15.76 -4.91 2.59
CA GLY A 169 -17.12 -4.94 2.05
C GLY A 169 -17.17 -4.43 0.60
N LEU A 170 -16.51 -3.30 0.34
CA LEU A 170 -16.41 -2.73 -1.01
C LEU A 170 -15.64 -3.63 -1.98
N LYS A 171 -14.56 -4.27 -1.53
CA LYS A 171 -13.83 -5.26 -2.33
C LYS A 171 -14.75 -6.40 -2.78
N LYS A 172 -15.53 -7.00 -1.87
CA LYS A 172 -16.48 -8.06 -2.23
C LYS A 172 -17.48 -7.62 -3.30
N ILE A 173 -17.96 -6.38 -3.23
CA ILE A 173 -18.89 -5.83 -4.24
C ILE A 173 -18.19 -5.65 -5.59
N ARG A 174 -16.93 -5.21 -5.59
CA ARG A 174 -16.13 -5.07 -6.81
C ARG A 174 -15.85 -6.43 -7.44
N ASP A 175 -15.44 -7.40 -6.64
CA ASP A 175 -15.02 -8.72 -7.12
C ASP A 175 -16.23 -9.63 -7.47
N ASN A 176 -17.42 -9.38 -6.91
CA ASN A 176 -18.68 -10.07 -7.27
C ASN A 176 -19.43 -9.42 -8.45
N LYS A 177 -18.84 -8.42 -9.11
CA LYS A 177 -19.42 -7.76 -10.29
C LYS A 177 -18.94 -8.33 -11.63
N ASP A 178 -18.22 -9.45 -11.59
CA ASP A 178 -17.85 -10.25 -12.77
C ASP A 178 -18.71 -11.52 -12.88
#